data_AF-V4ZYC0-F1
#
_entry.id   AF-V4ZYC0-F1
#
_cell.length_a   1.000
_cell.length_b   1.000
_cell.length_c   1.000
_cell.angle_alpha   90.00
_cell.angle_beta   90.00
_cell.angle_gamma   90.00
#
_symmetry.space_group_name_H-M   'P 1'
#
loop_
_entity.id
_entity.type
_entity.pdbx_description
1 polymer ?
#
loop_
_entity_poly.entity_id
_entity_poly.type
_entity_poly.pdbx_seq_one_letter_code
_entity_poly.pdbx_strand_id
1 'polypeptide(L)'
;MAGPLSAGAFILGGTIAIFTALSASELGTAMPRSGGAYFYVNRGLGPLFGSVAGWGLDRLTFASAFYMFGLGEYVNAFVSVPGLTLGPLALSGAKIVALLGGAFFVTVNYVGAKETGKLQNAIVFILLGILTVFNPVWDSER
;
A
#
# COMPACT_ATOMS: atom_id res chain seq x y z
N MET A 1 17.69 -13.84 6.75
CA MET A 1 18.42 -13.31 7.93
C MET A 1 19.18 -12.06 7.53
N ALA A 2 18.54 -10.89 7.58
CA ALA A 2 19.26 -9.63 7.69
C ALA A 2 19.25 -9.28 9.18
N GLY A 3 20.37 -9.55 9.87
CA GLY A 3 20.51 -9.27 11.31
C GLY A 3 20.60 -7.76 11.59
N PRO A 4 21.68 -7.25 12.21
CA PRO A 4 21.83 -5.82 12.51
C PRO A 4 21.76 -4.88 11.30
N LEU A 5 22.08 -5.39 10.10
CA LEU A 5 22.02 -4.64 8.84
C LEU A 5 20.58 -4.23 8.44
N SER A 6 19.56 -4.90 8.98
CA SER A 6 18.16 -4.49 8.78
C SER A 6 17.92 -3.07 9.32
N ALA A 7 18.41 -2.77 10.52
CA ALA A 7 18.31 -1.44 11.12
C ALA A 7 18.98 -0.37 10.24
N GLY A 8 20.16 -0.69 9.67
CA GLY A 8 20.82 0.20 8.71
C GLY A 8 20.00 0.47 7.45
N ALA A 9 19.35 -0.56 6.89
CA ALA A 9 18.45 -0.41 5.74
C ALA A 9 17.22 0.46 6.08
N PHE A 10 16.66 0.31 7.28
CA PHE A 10 15.55 1.15 7.75
C PHE A 10 15.97 2.62 7.91
N ILE A 11 17.15 2.89 8.46
CA ILE A 11 17.66 4.27 8.61
C ILE A 11 17.87 4.92 7.25
N LEU A 12 18.50 4.22 6.30
CA LEU A 12 18.73 4.74 4.95
C LEU A 12 17.41 4.97 4.22
N GLY A 13 16.49 4.00 4.26
CA GLY A 13 15.17 4.13 3.63
C GLY A 13 14.35 5.26 4.26
N GLY A 14 14.35 5.37 5.59
CA GLY A 14 13.66 6.43 6.33
C GLY A 14 14.21 7.82 6.00
N THR A 15 15.53 7.95 5.88
CA THR A 15 16.18 9.22 5.52
C THR A 15 15.73 9.70 4.13
N ILE A 16 15.74 8.81 3.13
CA ILE A 16 15.27 9.12 1.77
C ILE A 16 13.77 9.47 1.77
N ALA A 17 12.98 8.77 2.58
CA ALA A 17 11.56 9.04 2.72
C ALA A 17 11.28 10.42 3.36
N ILE A 18 12.07 10.85 4.35
CA ILE A 18 11.93 12.17 4.98
C ILE A 18 12.17 13.28 3.96
N PHE A 19 13.25 13.22 3.17
CA PHE A 19 13.50 14.21 2.12
C PHE A 19 12.35 14.27 1.10
N THR A 20 11.83 13.11 0.71
CA THR A 20 10.67 13.02 -0.20
C THR A 20 9.42 13.65 0.42
N ALA A 21 9.17 13.40 1.71
CA ALA A 21 8.03 13.93 2.44
C ALA A 21 8.12 15.45 2.64
N LEU A 22 9.31 15.99 2.94
CA LEU A 22 9.53 17.43 3.07
C LEU A 22 9.28 18.16 1.74
N SER A 23 9.84 17.67 0.64
CA SER A 23 9.58 18.25 -0.69
C SER A 23 8.09 18.21 -1.06
N ALA A 24 7.41 17.10 -0.75
CA ALA A 24 5.97 16.98 -0.98
C ALA A 24 5.16 17.94 -0.10
N SER A 25 5.58 18.16 1.15
CA SER A 25 4.95 19.09 2.08
C SER A 25 5.09 20.54 1.61
N GLU A 26 6.28 20.97 1.19
CA GLU A 26 6.51 22.33 0.68
C GLU A 26 5.66 22.59 -0.57
N LEU A 27 5.67 21.67 -1.54
CA LEU A 27 4.85 21.77 -2.75
C LEU A 27 3.34 21.76 -2.44
N GLY A 28 2.92 20.95 -1.46
CA GLY A 28 1.53 20.88 -1.00
C GLY A 28 1.04 22.19 -0.40
N THR A 29 1.89 22.88 0.37
CA THR A 29 1.56 24.20 0.94
C THR A 29 1.64 25.33 -0.10
N ALA A 30 2.59 25.27 -1.03
CA ALA A 30 2.77 26.29 -2.07
C ALA A 30 1.71 26.22 -3.18
N MET A 31 1.17 25.02 -3.46
CA MET A 31 0.19 24.79 -4.52
C MET A 31 -1.05 24.05 -4.00
N PRO A 32 -1.97 24.74 -3.29
CA PRO A 32 -3.16 24.16 -2.67
C PRO A 32 -4.29 23.93 -3.70
N ARG A 33 -4.00 23.19 -4.78
CA ARG A 33 -4.95 22.82 -5.83
C ARG A 33 -5.01 21.30 -5.96
N SER A 34 -6.21 20.77 -6.18
CA SER A 34 -6.45 19.35 -6.40
C SER A 34 -5.77 18.90 -7.70
N GLY A 35 -4.71 18.09 -7.58
CA GLY A 35 -3.94 17.61 -8.73
C GLY A 35 -2.71 16.77 -8.39
N GLY A 36 -2.25 16.80 -7.14
CA GLY A 36 -1.20 15.92 -6.62
C GLY A 36 0.14 16.07 -7.34
N ALA A 37 0.98 15.03 -7.24
CA ALA A 37 2.34 15.05 -7.79
C ALA A 37 2.39 15.33 -9.29
N TYR A 38 1.43 14.81 -10.07
CA TYR A 38 1.34 15.09 -11.52
C TYR A 38 1.17 16.59 -11.80
N PHE A 39 0.26 17.24 -11.08
CA PHE A 39 0.02 18.68 -11.25
C PHE A 39 1.24 19.52 -10.87
N TYR A 40 1.94 19.16 -9.78
CA TYR A 40 3.17 19.86 -9.37
C TYR A 40 4.27 19.76 -10.43
N VAL A 41 4.48 18.57 -10.99
CA VAL A 41 5.51 18.35 -12.01
C VAL A 41 5.14 19.03 -13.33
N ASN A 42 3.89 18.92 -13.78
CA ASN A 42 3.44 19.56 -15.01
C ASN A 42 3.53 21.10 -14.91
N ARG A 43 3.21 21.67 -13.74
CA ARG A 43 3.31 23.11 -13.50
C ARG A 43 4.75 23.60 -13.39
N GLY A 44 5.65 22.82 -12.78
CA GLY A 44 7.03 23.23 -12.53
C GLY A 44 8.01 22.94 -13.68
N LEU A 45 7.87 21.78 -14.34
CA LEU A 45 8.82 21.28 -15.35
C LEU A 45 8.22 21.21 -16.77
N GLY A 46 6.92 21.48 -16.92
CA GLY A 46 6.23 21.45 -18.20
C GLY A 46 5.68 20.07 -18.58
N PRO A 47 4.95 19.99 -19.70
CA PRO A 47 4.08 18.86 -20.02
C PRO A 47 4.82 17.55 -20.33
N LEU A 48 6.04 17.59 -20.87
CA LEU A 48 6.83 16.37 -21.14
C LEU A 48 7.19 15.63 -19.85
N PHE A 49 7.75 16.35 -18.88
CA PHE A 49 8.10 15.79 -17.57
C PHE A 49 6.86 15.44 -16.74
N GLY A 50 5.77 16.21 -16.91
CA GLY A 50 4.46 15.88 -16.33
C GLY A 50 3.95 14.51 -16.77
N SER A 51 4.00 14.21 -18.07
CA SER A 51 3.58 12.90 -18.61
C SER A 51 4.43 11.74 -18.10
N VAL A 52 5.75 11.90 -18.04
CA VAL A 52 6.66 10.87 -17.48
C VAL A 52 6.38 10.63 -16.00
N ALA A 53 6.17 11.69 -15.22
CA ALA A 53 5.78 11.57 -13.82
C ALA A 53 4.39 10.90 -13.64
N GLY A 54 3.47 11.13 -14.58
CA GLY A 54 2.17 10.46 -14.65
C GLY A 54 2.30 8.95 -14.78
N TRP A 55 3.10 8.45 -15.74
CA TRP A 55 3.42 7.02 -15.84
C TRP A 55 4.11 6.47 -14.58
N GLY A 56 4.89 7.31 -13.91
CA GLY A 56 5.50 6.99 -12.63
C GLY A 56 4.49 6.71 -11.50
N LEU A 57 3.24 7.17 -11.62
CA LEU A 57 2.16 6.88 -10.68
C LEU A 57 1.58 5.47 -10.88
N ASP A 58 1.72 4.85 -12.06
CA ASP A 58 1.24 3.49 -12.32
C ASP A 58 1.97 2.43 -11.47
N ARG A 59 3.13 2.77 -10.90
CA ARG A 59 3.83 1.93 -9.92
C ARG A 59 2.96 1.61 -8.69
N LEU A 60 2.02 2.50 -8.32
CA LEU A 60 1.10 2.25 -7.22
C LEU A 60 0.14 1.11 -7.54
N THR A 61 -0.26 0.96 -8.81
CA THR A 61 -1.09 -0.16 -9.28
C THR A 61 -0.37 -1.49 -9.05
N PHE A 62 0.91 -1.58 -9.43
CA PHE A 62 1.71 -2.78 -9.18
C PHE A 62 1.88 -3.07 -7.67
N ALA A 63 2.13 -2.04 -6.85
CA ALA A 63 2.20 -2.20 -5.40
C ALA A 63 0.88 -2.72 -4.82
N SER A 64 -0.26 -2.18 -5.27
CA SER A 64 -1.59 -2.63 -4.83
C SER A 64 -1.87 -4.09 -5.19
N ALA A 65 -1.48 -4.52 -6.39
CA ALA A 65 -1.60 -5.91 -6.82
C ALA A 65 -0.75 -6.85 -5.95
N PHE A 66 0.48 -6.43 -5.62
CA PHE A 66 1.36 -7.19 -4.72
C PHE A 66 0.77 -7.32 -3.31
N TYR A 67 0.20 -6.24 -2.74
CA TYR A 67 -0.45 -6.30 -1.43
C TYR A 67 -1.68 -7.22 -1.42
N MET A 68 -2.50 -7.19 -2.47
CA MET A 68 -3.66 -8.09 -2.57
C MET A 68 -3.24 -9.55 -2.72
N PHE A 69 -2.17 -9.82 -3.49
CA PHE A 69 -1.63 -11.17 -3.60
C PHE A 69 -1.08 -11.68 -2.26
N GLY A 70 -0.31 -10.85 -1.54
CA GLY A 70 0.18 -11.18 -0.21
C GLY A 70 -0.95 -11.44 0.80
N LEU A 71 -2.02 -10.65 0.75
CA LEU A 71 -3.24 -10.89 1.54
C LEU A 71 -3.87 -12.25 1.18
N GLY A 72 -3.97 -12.56 -0.12
CA GLY A 72 -4.50 -13.83 -0.60
C GLY A 72 -3.72 -15.03 -0.08
N GLU A 73 -2.39 -14.99 -0.14
CA GLU A 73 -1.51 -16.02 0.43
C GLU A 73 -1.68 -16.15 1.95
N TYR A 74 -1.73 -15.02 2.66
CA TYR A 74 -1.93 -15.01 4.11
C TYR A 74 -3.26 -15.68 4.50
N VAL A 75 -4.37 -15.30 3.87
CA VAL A 75 -5.69 -15.90 4.16
C VAL A 75 -5.71 -17.38 3.79
N ASN A 76 -5.12 -17.75 2.65
CA ASN A 76 -5.09 -19.14 2.19
C ASN A 76 -4.28 -20.07 3.13
N ALA A 77 -3.36 -19.52 3.91
CA ALA A 77 -2.64 -20.27 4.94
C ALA A 77 -3.53 -20.68 6.14
N PHE A 78 -4.61 -19.94 6.41
CA PHE A 78 -5.55 -20.25 7.50
C PHE A 78 -6.82 -20.93 7.01
N VAL A 79 -7.33 -20.49 5.87
CA VAL A 79 -8.55 -21.01 5.24
C VAL A 79 -8.12 -21.54 3.88
N SER A 80 -7.92 -22.85 3.78
CA SER A 80 -7.53 -23.47 2.52
C SER A 80 -8.65 -23.29 1.50
N VAL A 81 -8.45 -22.40 0.52
CA VAL A 81 -9.43 -22.13 -0.54
C VAL A 81 -9.12 -23.04 -1.73
N PRO A 82 -10.08 -23.86 -2.19
CA PRO A 82 -9.85 -24.70 -3.36
C PRO A 82 -9.57 -23.84 -4.60
N GLY A 83 -8.54 -24.22 -5.35
CA GLY A 83 -8.21 -23.57 -6.62
C GLY A 83 -9.28 -23.86 -7.68
N LEU A 84 -9.37 -22.97 -8.67
CA LEU A 84 -10.26 -23.11 -9.81
C LEU A 84 -9.45 -23.14 -11.10
N THR A 85 -9.63 -24.18 -11.90
CA THR A 85 -9.00 -24.31 -13.21
C THR A 85 -10.06 -24.16 -14.28
N LEU A 86 -9.98 -23.10 -15.09
CA LEU A 86 -10.86 -22.81 -16.22
C LEU A 86 -10.06 -22.92 -17.52
N GLY A 87 -9.95 -24.12 -18.08
CA GLY A 87 -9.16 -24.38 -19.28
C GLY A 87 -7.66 -24.08 -19.04
N PRO A 88 -7.01 -23.19 -19.81
CA PRO A 88 -5.60 -22.84 -19.61
C PRO A 88 -5.37 -21.94 -18.38
N LEU A 89 -6.42 -21.40 -17.76
CA LEU A 89 -6.31 -20.52 -16.61
C LEU A 89 -6.41 -21.31 -15.30
N ALA A 90 -5.28 -21.44 -14.59
CA ALA A 90 -5.24 -22.00 -13.24
C ALA A 90 -5.19 -20.88 -12.18
N LEU A 91 -6.28 -20.72 -11.45
CA LEU A 91 -6.39 -19.81 -10.30
C LEU A 91 -6.17 -20.61 -9.01
N SER A 92 -5.07 -20.35 -8.31
CA SER A 92 -4.88 -20.85 -6.96
C SER A 92 -5.88 -20.19 -5.99
N GLY A 93 -6.16 -20.84 -4.85
CA GLY A 93 -6.99 -20.27 -3.79
C GLY A 93 -6.55 -18.86 -3.39
N ALA A 94 -5.23 -18.64 -3.24
CA ALA A 94 -4.66 -17.32 -2.96
C ALA A 94 -4.99 -16.28 -4.03
N LYS A 95 -4.94 -16.62 -5.33
CA LYS A 95 -5.32 -15.69 -6.42
C LYS A 95 -6.81 -15.35 -6.37
N ILE A 96 -7.66 -16.32 -6.03
CA ILE A 96 -9.11 -16.09 -5.88
C ILE A 96 -9.36 -15.11 -4.74
N VAL A 97 -8.74 -15.32 -3.57
CA VAL A 97 -8.85 -14.41 -2.43
C VAL A 97 -8.30 -13.02 -2.77
N ALA A 98 -7.16 -12.94 -3.45
CA ALA A 98 -6.58 -11.67 -3.88
C ALA A 98 -7.52 -10.90 -4.82
N LEU A 99 -8.20 -11.58 -5.75
CA LEU A 99 -9.19 -10.97 -6.64
C LEU A 99 -10.43 -10.49 -5.89
N LEU A 100 -10.95 -11.29 -4.95
CA LEU A 100 -12.08 -10.89 -4.11
C LEU A 100 -11.73 -9.69 -3.21
N GLY A 101 -10.56 -9.70 -2.59
CA GLY A 101 -10.03 -8.58 -1.81
C GLY A 101 -9.88 -7.33 -2.67
N GLY A 102 -9.25 -7.46 -3.85
CA GLY A 102 -9.12 -6.37 -4.81
C GLY A 102 -10.48 -5.80 -5.23
N ALA A 103 -11.45 -6.65 -5.56
CA ALA A 103 -12.80 -6.23 -5.92
C ALA A 103 -13.50 -5.51 -4.76
N PHE A 104 -13.33 -5.98 -3.52
CA PHE A 104 -13.84 -5.31 -2.33
C PHE A 104 -13.24 -3.91 -2.17
N PHE A 105 -11.92 -3.77 -2.22
CA PHE A 105 -11.26 -2.47 -2.09
C PHE A 105 -11.61 -1.53 -3.25
N VAL A 106 -11.71 -2.01 -4.48
CA VAL A 106 -12.19 -1.22 -5.63
C VAL A 106 -13.62 -0.73 -5.38
N THR A 107 -14.51 -1.60 -4.88
CA THR A 107 -15.90 -1.23 -4.56
C THR A 107 -15.95 -0.13 -3.49
N VAL A 108 -15.16 -0.25 -2.42
CA VAL A 108 -15.08 0.78 -1.37
C VAL A 108 -14.58 2.11 -1.95
N ASN A 109 -13.53 2.07 -2.78
CA ASN A 109 -13.01 3.27 -3.44
C ASN A 109 -14.02 3.90 -4.40
N TYR A 110 -14.84 3.07 -5.06
CA TYR A 110 -15.91 3.54 -5.93
C TYR A 110 -17.04 4.23 -5.16
N VAL A 111 -17.42 3.71 -3.99
CA VAL A 111 -18.47 4.30 -3.13
C VAL A 111 -18.04 5.67 -2.60
N GLY A 112 -16.76 5.85 -2.29
CA GLY A 112 -16.19 7.18 -2.13
C GLY A 112 -15.00 7.28 -1.19
N ALA A 113 -14.21 8.33 -1.39
CA ALA A 113 -12.99 8.60 -0.63
C ALA A 113 -13.23 8.72 0.89
N LYS A 114 -14.42 9.18 1.31
CA LYS A 114 -14.78 9.27 2.74
C LYS A 114 -14.86 7.89 3.39
N GLU A 115 -15.42 6.90 2.70
CA GLU A 115 -15.55 5.53 3.22
C GLU A 115 -14.19 4.82 3.21
N THR A 116 -13.37 5.03 2.16
CA THR A 116 -11.98 4.56 2.15
C THR A 116 -11.19 5.11 3.35
N GLY A 117 -11.32 6.40 3.66
CA GLY A 117 -10.64 7.02 4.80
C GLY A 117 -11.08 6.45 6.15
N LYS A 118 -12.39 6.20 6.33
CA LYS A 118 -12.90 5.54 7.56
C LYS A 118 -12.35 4.12 7.68
N LEU A 119 -12.35 3.35 6.58
CA LEU A 119 -11.82 1.99 6.56
C LEU A 119 -10.33 1.98 6.93
N GLN A 120 -9.55 2.90 6.35
CA GLN A 120 -8.14 3.04 6.68
C GLN A 120 -7.92 3.32 8.17
N ASN A 121 -8.66 4.27 8.74
CA ASN A 121 -8.57 4.58 10.16
C ASN A 121 -8.89 3.36 11.04
N ALA A 122 -9.95 2.61 10.69
CA ALA A 122 -10.32 1.39 11.39
C ALA A 122 -9.18 0.34 11.35
N ILE A 123 -8.59 0.11 10.17
CA ILE A 123 -7.44 -0.81 10.02
C ILE A 123 -6.27 -0.37 10.90
N VAL A 124 -5.94 0.92 10.92
CA VAL A 124 -4.85 1.46 11.74
C VAL A 124 -5.11 1.23 13.23
N PHE A 125 -6.31 1.52 13.72
CA PHE A 125 -6.65 1.30 15.13
C PHE A 125 -6.60 -0.18 15.51
N ILE A 126 -7.03 -1.09 14.63
CA ILE A 126 -6.94 -2.54 14.85
C ILE A 126 -5.47 -2.97 14.96
N LEU A 127 -4.62 -2.51 14.03
CA LEU A 127 -3.19 -2.86 14.04
C LEU A 127 -2.49 -2.35 15.30
N LEU A 128 -2.76 -1.10 15.70
CA LEU A 128 -2.24 -0.57 16.95
C LEU A 128 -2.73 -1.36 18.16
N GLY A 129 -4.02 -1.74 18.18
CA GLY A 129 -4.58 -2.61 19.22
C GLY A 129 -3.83 -3.95 19.32
N ILE A 130 -3.63 -4.64 18.20
CA ILE A 130 -2.87 -5.90 18.16
C ILE A 130 -1.45 -5.69 18.68
N LEU A 131 -0.74 -4.64 18.23
CA LEU A 131 0.62 -4.35 18.68
C LEU A 131 0.67 -4.06 20.18
N THR A 132 -0.27 -3.29 20.72
CA THR A 132 -0.30 -2.98 22.15
C THR A 132 -0.55 -4.21 23.03
N VAL A 133 -1.35 -5.16 22.56
CA VAL A 133 -1.62 -6.42 23.27
C VAL A 133 -0.45 -7.40 23.12
N PHE A 134 0.15 -7.47 21.93
CA PHE A 134 1.23 -8.41 21.63
C PHE A 134 2.57 -8.00 22.24
N ASN A 135 2.86 -6.70 22.32
CA ASN A 135 4.14 -6.19 22.86
C ASN A 135 4.47 -6.71 24.28
N PRO A 136 3.57 -6.68 25.28
CA PRO A 136 3.86 -7.23 26.60
C PRO A 136 3.97 -8.76 26.63
N VAL A 137 3.27 -9.48 25.74
CA VAL A 137 3.39 -10.95 25.62
C VAL A 137 4.80 -11.31 25.15
N TRP A 138 5.30 -10.61 24.15
CA TRP A 138 6.64 -10.80 23.61
C TRP A 138 7.75 -10.49 24.63
N ASP A 139 7.58 -9.46 25.46
CA ASP A 139 8.54 -9.16 26.53
C ASP A 139 8.51 -10.19 27.67
N SER A 140 7.43 -10.96 27.84
CA SER A 140 7.35 -12.03 28.85
C SER A 140 8.07 -13.32 28.45
N GLU A 141 8.38 -13.51 27.17
CA GLU A 141 9.04 -14.71 26.61
C GLU A 141 10.56 -14.53 26.42
N ARG A 142 11.14 -13.42 26.91
CA ARG A 142 12.58 -13.11 26.88
C ARG A 142 13.32 -13.52 28.15
#